data_AF-A0AAE2XTT4-F1
#
_entry.id   AF-A0AAE2XTT4-F1
#
_cell.length_a   1.000
_cell.length_b   1.000
_cell.length_c   1.000
_cell.angle_alpha   90.00
_cell.angle_beta   90.00
_cell.angle_gamma   90.00
#
_symmetry.space_group_name_H-M   'P 1'
#
loop_
_entity.id
_entity.type
_entity.pdbx_description
1 polymer ?
#
loop_
_entity_poly.entity_id
_entity_poly.type
_entity_poly.pdbx_seq_one_letter_code
_entity_poly.pdbx_strand_id
1 'polypeptide(L)'
;MSVPIEELKHHLEDVKSNLRFDGWRILYGGMRYVFISRELLMRVTRELMRVLGPSLKGVVLQFTALSCFAEVSRMLSSGTLPEEALEKYANFVSAAGWGFTRIVNADLEKPEVTVRMYNSSIASWFRDNVENLEKVFPFYECAWWGYGWTGAVKAVIERMKASAPSLVYEETECLAKGGKYCEWIITRGENENLRLMESTIPGELFSYEKVKAAINGDHAPGNPEEAIRGFLRVLEVREDGSVGIGRDRTLLAPGILFSIAYWMLPLEKFGDVIYAIYRRANNEYGRYLSEQGENYGAERVLKFFLASASSMGWGNMEITEFSDSKAKFLIHQPLYGEESGAYRKLKGLEPQPVCTTMGYIVEGILNYFAEKEGKPSFTSKEEKCVARGDKFCEFTIQQI
;
A
#
# COMPACT_ATOMS: atom_id res chain seq x y z
N MET A 1 24.82 6.06 11.57
CA MET A 1 24.17 5.68 12.84
C MET A 1 23.61 4.30 12.63
N SER A 2 23.94 3.33 13.47
CA SER A 2 23.39 1.97 13.36
C SER A 2 21.92 1.98 13.77
N VAL A 3 21.06 1.29 13.01
CA VAL A 3 19.65 1.08 13.38
C VAL A 3 19.62 0.22 14.66
N PRO A 4 18.86 0.60 15.71
CA PRO A 4 18.71 -0.22 16.90
C PRO A 4 17.81 -1.43 16.59
N ILE A 5 18.41 -2.50 16.06
CA ILE A 5 17.70 -3.69 15.57
C ILE A 5 16.80 -4.33 16.63
N GLU A 6 17.26 -4.40 17.88
CA GLU A 6 16.46 -4.99 18.97
C GLU A 6 15.21 -4.16 19.31
N GLU A 7 15.32 -2.83 19.22
CA GLU A 7 14.18 -1.93 19.37
C GLU A 7 13.16 -2.16 18.26
N LEU A 8 13.62 -2.26 17.00
CA LEU A 8 12.75 -2.52 15.86
C LEU A 8 12.08 -3.90 15.92
N LYS A 9 12.78 -4.93 16.41
CA LYS A 9 12.19 -6.26 16.65
C LYS A 9 11.07 -6.18 17.69
N HIS A 10 11.29 -5.45 18.78
CA HIS A 10 10.27 -5.26 19.80
C HIS A 10 9.01 -4.58 19.22
N HIS A 11 9.18 -3.50 18.46
CA HIS A 11 8.07 -2.80 17.82
C HIS A 11 7.33 -3.68 16.79
N LEU A 12 8.06 -4.52 16.03
CA LEU A 12 7.44 -5.46 15.10
C LEU A 12 6.57 -6.50 15.84
N GLU A 13 7.06 -7.05 16.95
CA GLU A 13 6.28 -7.99 17.75
C GLU A 13 5.06 -7.31 18.40
N ASP A 14 5.18 -6.06 18.84
CA ASP A 14 4.03 -5.27 19.30
C ASP A 14 2.97 -5.13 18.19
N VAL A 15 3.36 -4.72 16.99
CA VAL A 15 2.44 -4.65 15.83
C VAL A 15 1.77 -5.99 15.57
N LYS A 16 2.54 -7.08 15.47
CA LYS A 16 2.01 -8.44 15.23
C LYS A 16 1.00 -8.87 16.31
N SER A 17 1.28 -8.57 17.58
CA SER A 17 0.42 -8.97 18.71
C SER A 17 -0.91 -8.21 18.75
N ASN A 18 -0.95 -7.01 18.15
CA ASN A 18 -2.14 -6.15 18.08
C ASN A 18 -2.98 -6.36 16.81
N LEU A 19 -2.52 -7.18 15.85
CA LEU A 19 -3.31 -7.54 14.67
C LEU A 19 -4.50 -8.43 15.06
N ARG A 20 -5.65 -8.15 14.46
CA ARG A 20 -6.86 -8.97 14.54
C ARG A 20 -7.25 -9.45 13.14
N PHE A 21 -8.03 -10.53 13.07
CA PHE A 21 -8.44 -11.12 11.79
C PHE A 21 -9.96 -11.27 11.70
N ASP A 22 -10.54 -10.88 10.56
CA ASP A 22 -11.94 -11.15 10.19
C ASP A 22 -11.97 -11.84 8.82
N GLY A 23 -11.90 -13.17 8.86
CA GLY A 23 -11.62 -13.97 7.66
C GLY A 23 -10.23 -13.65 7.12
N TRP A 24 -10.13 -13.33 5.85
CA TRP A 24 -8.86 -12.97 5.18
C TRP A 24 -8.48 -11.49 5.32
N ARG A 25 -9.12 -10.77 6.24
CA ARG A 25 -8.86 -9.35 6.48
C ARG A 25 -7.99 -9.17 7.70
N ILE A 26 -6.90 -8.44 7.54
CA ILE A 26 -6.02 -8.06 8.63
C ILE A 26 -6.51 -6.72 9.16
N LEU A 27 -6.77 -6.64 10.46
CA LEU A 27 -7.27 -5.45 11.13
C LEU A 27 -6.23 -4.96 12.14
N TYR A 28 -5.96 -3.66 12.12
CA TYR A 28 -5.18 -2.98 13.14
C TYR A 28 -5.96 -1.76 13.62
N GLY A 29 -6.31 -1.75 14.91
CA GLY A 29 -7.10 -0.67 15.49
C GLY A 29 -8.48 -0.46 14.83
N GLY A 30 -9.09 -1.50 14.27
CA GLY A 30 -10.40 -1.41 13.61
C GLY A 30 -10.37 -0.84 12.19
N MET A 31 -9.19 -0.64 11.60
CA MET A 31 -9.02 -0.39 10.17
C MET A 31 -8.46 -1.64 9.48
N ARG A 32 -8.83 -1.84 8.21
CA ARG A 32 -8.24 -2.91 7.40
C ARG A 32 -6.85 -2.50 6.96
N TYR A 33 -5.92 -3.43 7.09
CA TYR A 33 -4.54 -3.32 6.68
C TYR A 33 -4.21 -4.48 5.73
N VAL A 34 -3.18 -4.27 4.90
CA VAL A 34 -2.59 -5.33 4.10
C VAL A 34 -1.07 -5.21 4.11
N PHE A 35 -0.41 -6.35 3.93
CA PHE A 35 1.00 -6.38 3.61
C PHE A 35 1.18 -6.30 2.10
N ILE A 36 2.19 -5.57 1.63
CA ILE A 36 2.53 -5.48 0.21
C ILE A 36 4.03 -5.68 0.02
N SER A 37 4.41 -6.34 -1.07
CA SER A 37 5.80 -6.37 -1.51
C SER A 37 6.25 -4.97 -1.90
N ARG A 38 7.43 -4.56 -1.41
CA ARG A 38 8.06 -3.28 -1.82
C ARG A 38 8.21 -3.21 -3.35
N GLU A 39 8.57 -4.32 -3.98
CA GLU A 39 8.78 -4.38 -5.44
C GLU A 39 7.48 -4.11 -6.22
N LEU A 40 6.36 -4.68 -5.77
CA LEU A 40 5.06 -4.39 -6.39
C LEU A 40 4.70 -2.91 -6.26
N LEU A 41 4.78 -2.37 -5.03
CA LEU A 41 4.43 -0.98 -4.78
C LEU A 41 5.28 -0.03 -5.63
N MET A 42 6.59 -0.26 -5.67
CA MET A 42 7.53 0.63 -6.34
C MET A 42 7.49 0.57 -7.85
N ARG A 43 7.20 -0.59 -8.46
CA ARG A 43 6.95 -0.66 -9.91
C ARG A 43 5.70 0.13 -10.29
N VAL A 44 4.63 0.03 -9.50
CA VAL A 44 3.42 0.84 -9.69
C VAL A 44 3.74 2.34 -9.55
N THR A 45 4.44 2.73 -8.47
CA THR A 45 4.83 4.14 -8.26
C THR A 45 5.71 4.66 -9.40
N ARG A 46 6.69 3.89 -9.88
CA ARG A 46 7.57 4.29 -10.98
C ARG A 46 6.78 4.54 -12.26
N GLU A 47 5.86 3.64 -12.63
CA GLU A 47 5.03 3.83 -13.84
C GLU A 47 4.05 5.01 -13.69
N LEU A 48 3.46 5.19 -12.50
CA LEU A 48 2.64 6.37 -12.21
C LEU A 48 3.45 7.66 -12.34
N MET A 49 4.67 7.72 -11.80
CA MET A 49 5.56 8.88 -11.95
C MET A 49 5.91 9.14 -13.42
N ARG A 50 6.20 8.08 -14.18
CA ARG A 50 6.57 8.17 -15.60
C ARG A 50 5.47 8.76 -16.46
N VAL A 51 4.20 8.49 -16.13
CA VAL A 51 3.05 8.94 -16.94
C VAL A 51 2.41 10.22 -16.39
N LEU A 52 2.25 10.33 -15.07
CA LEU A 52 1.57 11.46 -14.44
C LEU A 52 2.54 12.61 -14.12
N GLY A 53 3.85 12.35 -14.10
CA GLY A 53 4.86 13.36 -13.82
C GLY A 53 4.67 14.03 -12.45
N PRO A 54 4.90 15.35 -12.35
CA PRO A 54 4.69 16.11 -11.12
C PRO A 54 3.25 16.05 -10.56
N SER A 55 2.24 15.79 -11.41
CA SER A 55 0.84 15.72 -10.98
C SER A 55 0.57 14.56 -10.01
N LEU A 56 1.42 13.53 -10.00
CA LEU A 56 1.32 12.43 -9.04
C LEU A 56 1.33 12.94 -7.60
N LYS A 57 2.18 13.93 -7.30
CA LYS A 57 2.31 14.55 -5.98
C LYS A 57 0.98 15.10 -5.50
N GLY A 58 0.35 15.92 -6.35
CA GLY A 58 -0.87 16.65 -6.01
C GLY A 58 -2.13 15.78 -5.95
N VAL A 59 -2.18 14.68 -6.71
CA VAL A 59 -3.40 13.87 -6.84
C VAL A 59 -3.38 12.61 -5.97
N VAL A 60 -2.23 11.95 -5.87
CA VAL A 60 -2.13 10.62 -5.23
C VAL A 60 -1.39 10.72 -3.90
N LEU A 61 -0.21 11.33 -3.90
CA LEU A 61 0.68 11.27 -2.74
C LEU A 61 0.18 12.09 -1.56
N GLN A 62 -0.65 13.11 -1.80
CA GLN A 62 -1.28 13.83 -0.71
C GLN A 62 -2.16 12.93 0.16
N PHE A 63 -2.78 11.88 -0.40
CA PHE A 63 -3.65 11.00 0.36
C PHE A 63 -2.94 10.33 1.55
N THR A 64 -1.62 10.16 1.47
CA THR A 64 -0.86 9.63 2.61
C THR A 64 -1.06 10.50 3.86
N ALA A 65 -1.25 11.82 3.72
CA ALA A 65 -1.61 12.69 4.83
C ALA A 65 -2.88 12.22 5.55
N LEU A 66 -3.92 11.89 4.82
CA LEU A 66 -5.19 11.45 5.39
C LEU A 66 -5.07 10.07 6.05
N SER A 67 -4.32 9.16 5.42
CA SER A 67 -4.04 7.83 5.98
C SER A 67 -3.26 7.93 7.31
N CYS A 68 -2.23 8.76 7.37
CA CYS A 68 -1.41 8.97 8.55
C CYS A 68 -2.16 9.76 9.63
N PHE A 69 -2.98 10.75 9.23
CA PHE A 69 -3.89 11.46 10.13
C PHE A 69 -4.83 10.48 10.83
N ALA A 70 -5.53 9.63 10.08
CA ALA A 70 -6.47 8.67 10.64
C ALA A 70 -5.82 7.71 11.64
N GLU A 71 -4.60 7.23 11.33
CA GLU A 71 -3.86 6.34 12.21
C GLU A 71 -3.46 7.03 13.53
N VAL A 72 -2.96 8.27 13.47
CA VAL A 72 -2.62 9.05 14.68
C VAL A 72 -3.87 9.45 15.46
N SER A 73 -4.93 9.93 14.80
CA SER A 73 -6.21 10.23 15.44
C SER A 73 -6.77 9.02 16.19
N ARG A 74 -6.58 7.82 15.63
CA ARG A 74 -6.96 6.57 16.30
C ARG A 74 -6.12 6.31 17.54
N MET A 75 -4.79 6.44 17.46
CA MET A 75 -3.90 6.29 18.63
C MET A 75 -4.28 7.26 19.77
N LEU A 76 -4.61 8.50 19.43
CA LEU A 76 -5.06 9.53 20.37
C LEU A 76 -6.44 9.18 20.96
N SER A 77 -7.35 8.68 20.14
CA SER A 77 -8.68 8.25 20.58
C SER A 77 -8.62 7.01 21.48
N SER A 78 -7.57 6.19 21.35
CA SER A 78 -7.32 5.05 22.25
C SER A 78 -6.54 5.42 23.51
N GLY A 79 -6.37 6.71 23.81
CA GLY A 79 -5.77 7.20 25.05
C GLY A 79 -4.26 7.50 24.99
N THR A 80 -3.63 7.45 23.81
CA THR A 80 -2.23 7.92 23.67
C THR A 80 -2.18 9.42 23.90
N LEU A 81 -1.22 9.90 24.69
CA LEU A 81 -1.04 11.33 24.93
C LEU A 81 -0.54 12.04 23.66
N PRO A 82 -0.96 13.29 23.37
CA PRO A 82 -0.52 14.03 22.20
C PRO A 82 1.00 14.10 22.02
N GLU A 83 1.73 14.35 23.11
CA GLU A 83 3.19 14.45 23.15
C GLU A 83 3.90 13.13 22.79
N GLU A 84 3.27 11.98 23.03
CA GLU A 84 3.82 10.65 22.74
C GLU A 84 3.40 10.12 21.35
N ALA A 85 2.34 10.69 20.78
CA ALA A 85 1.68 10.12 19.61
C ALA A 85 2.58 10.09 18.36
N LEU A 86 3.41 11.11 18.15
CA LEU A 86 4.34 11.15 17.01
C LEU A 86 5.45 10.10 17.13
N GLU A 87 5.99 9.90 18.32
CA GLU A 87 7.01 8.87 18.57
C GLU A 87 6.43 7.47 18.41
N LYS A 88 5.25 7.22 18.99
CA LYS A 88 4.53 5.95 18.83
C LYS A 88 4.20 5.67 17.36
N TYR A 89 3.81 6.69 16.61
CA TYR A 89 3.58 6.57 15.18
C TYR A 89 4.88 6.31 14.40
N ALA A 90 6.00 6.94 14.74
CA ALA A 90 7.31 6.65 14.15
C ALA A 90 7.76 5.20 14.40
N ASN A 91 7.52 4.68 15.60
CA ASN A 91 7.79 3.27 15.94
C ASN A 91 6.91 2.32 15.12
N PHE A 92 5.62 2.64 14.99
CA PHE A 92 4.71 1.89 14.12
C PHE A 92 5.17 1.89 12.66
N VAL A 93 5.50 3.05 12.08
CA VAL A 93 5.98 3.18 10.70
C VAL A 93 7.24 2.34 10.48
N SER A 94 8.15 2.35 11.46
CA SER A 94 9.37 1.54 11.43
C SER A 94 9.06 0.05 11.41
N ALA A 95 8.23 -0.42 12.35
CA ALA A 95 7.80 -1.81 12.46
C ALA A 95 6.99 -2.29 11.25
N ALA A 96 6.25 -1.37 10.61
CA ALA A 96 5.51 -1.61 9.39
C ALA A 96 6.41 -1.74 8.14
N GLY A 97 7.74 -1.66 8.28
CA GLY A 97 8.71 -1.94 7.22
C GLY A 97 9.04 -0.75 6.31
N TRP A 98 8.55 0.45 6.62
CA TRP A 98 8.72 1.61 5.76
C TRP A 98 10.08 2.30 5.87
N GLY A 99 10.81 2.06 6.96
CA GLY A 99 12.12 2.63 7.25
C GLY A 99 12.20 3.03 8.73
N PHE A 100 13.39 2.92 9.31
CA PHE A 100 13.59 3.26 10.71
C PHE A 100 13.43 4.77 10.90
N THR A 101 12.43 5.18 11.67
CA THR A 101 11.96 6.57 11.74
C THR A 101 12.13 7.15 13.13
N ARG A 102 12.55 8.42 13.20
CA ARG A 102 12.69 9.17 14.46
C ARG A 102 12.12 10.56 14.33
N ILE A 103 11.48 11.01 15.41
CA ILE A 103 11.19 12.42 15.63
C ILE A 103 12.46 13.05 16.21
N VAL A 104 13.03 14.03 15.52
CA VAL A 104 14.27 14.72 15.94
C VAL A 104 13.95 15.94 16.78
N ASN A 105 12.89 16.65 16.40
CA ASN A 105 12.35 17.81 17.09
C ASN A 105 10.83 17.83 16.92
N ALA A 106 10.11 18.25 17.95
CA ALA A 106 8.66 18.46 17.88
C ALA A 106 8.24 19.63 18.77
N ASP A 107 8.10 20.81 18.18
CA ASP A 107 7.39 21.93 18.78
C ASP A 107 5.96 21.95 18.20
N LEU A 108 4.96 21.67 19.03
CA LEU A 108 3.55 21.64 18.64
C LEU A 108 2.82 22.96 18.96
N GLU A 109 3.45 23.82 19.77
CA GLU A 109 2.96 25.16 20.05
C GLU A 109 3.24 26.07 18.85
N LYS A 110 4.49 26.05 18.38
CA LYS A 110 4.95 26.57 17.09
C LYS A 110 5.16 25.37 16.18
N PRO A 111 4.18 24.99 15.34
CA PRO A 111 4.16 23.71 14.66
C PRO A 111 5.40 23.56 13.76
N GLU A 112 6.43 22.94 14.31
CA GLU A 112 7.75 22.73 13.74
C GLU A 112 8.21 21.35 14.19
N VAL A 113 8.07 20.37 13.30
CA VAL A 113 8.39 18.97 13.57
C VAL A 113 9.42 18.50 12.56
N THR A 114 10.54 17.98 13.03
CA THR A 114 11.58 17.39 12.18
C THR A 114 11.54 15.88 12.31
N VAL A 115 11.42 15.19 11.17
CA VAL A 115 11.37 13.73 11.11
C VAL A 115 12.51 13.21 10.25
N ARG A 116 13.22 12.19 10.73
CA ARG A 116 14.24 11.46 9.97
C ARG A 116 13.83 10.02 9.74
N MET A 117 13.97 9.53 8.51
CA MET A 117 13.77 8.13 8.15
C MET A 117 15.02 7.55 7.51
N TYR A 118 15.62 6.58 8.18
CA TYR A 118 16.77 5.81 7.74
C TYR A 118 16.31 4.61 6.91
N ASN A 119 17.03 4.32 5.83
CA ASN A 119 16.71 3.25 4.88
C ASN A 119 15.22 3.26 4.45
N SER A 120 14.68 4.44 4.14
CA SER A 120 13.31 4.58 3.64
C SER A 120 13.07 3.59 2.49
N SER A 121 12.04 2.75 2.62
CA SER A 121 11.74 1.71 1.63
C SER A 121 11.49 2.29 0.24
N ILE A 122 10.92 3.50 0.15
CA ILE A 122 10.70 4.20 -1.13
C ILE A 122 12.03 4.73 -1.67
N ALA A 123 12.73 5.56 -0.88
CA ALA A 123 13.91 6.26 -1.35
C ALA A 123 15.07 5.30 -1.68
N SER A 124 15.25 4.25 -0.87
CA SER A 124 16.25 3.20 -1.14
C SER A 124 15.93 2.46 -2.44
N TRP A 125 14.66 2.12 -2.70
CA TRP A 125 14.31 1.45 -3.96
C TRP A 125 14.64 2.32 -5.17
N PHE A 126 14.29 3.61 -5.15
CA PHE A 126 14.62 4.52 -6.25
C PHE A 126 16.12 4.68 -6.46
N ARG A 127 16.89 4.83 -5.36
CA ARG A 127 18.36 4.87 -5.42
C ARG A 127 18.94 3.63 -6.10
N ASP A 128 18.41 2.46 -5.77
CA ASP A 128 18.97 1.17 -6.18
C ASP A 128 18.48 0.74 -7.57
N ASN A 129 17.34 1.25 -8.06
CA ASN A 129 16.67 0.77 -9.28
C ASN A 129 16.45 1.83 -10.38
N VAL A 130 16.72 3.11 -10.11
CA VAL A 130 16.56 4.17 -11.12
C VAL A 130 17.90 4.85 -11.35
N GLU A 131 18.53 4.50 -12.48
CA GLU A 131 19.77 5.11 -12.90
C GLU A 131 19.56 6.61 -13.20
N ASN A 132 20.36 7.46 -12.56
CA ASN A 132 20.28 8.91 -12.69
C ASN A 132 18.87 9.46 -12.41
N LEU A 133 18.44 9.33 -11.16
CA LEU A 133 17.11 9.72 -10.68
C LEU A 133 16.69 11.14 -11.09
N GLU A 134 17.61 12.11 -11.03
CA GLU A 134 17.32 13.51 -11.38
C GLU A 134 17.07 13.69 -12.88
N LYS A 135 17.70 12.88 -13.74
CA LYS A 135 17.44 12.91 -15.18
C LYS A 135 16.11 12.23 -15.51
N VAL A 136 15.79 11.12 -14.87
CA VAL A 136 14.56 10.35 -15.15
C VAL A 136 13.34 11.03 -14.54
N PHE A 137 13.49 11.55 -13.32
CA PHE A 137 12.44 12.20 -12.53
C PHE A 137 12.99 13.50 -11.91
N PRO A 138 13.14 14.58 -12.69
CA PRO A 138 13.67 15.87 -12.20
C PRO A 138 12.80 16.51 -11.11
N PHE A 139 11.56 16.05 -10.99
CA PHE A 139 10.59 16.46 -9.97
C PHE A 139 10.54 15.51 -8.76
N TYR A 140 11.48 14.55 -8.66
CA TYR A 140 11.47 13.60 -7.55
C TYR A 140 11.70 14.29 -6.21
N GLU A 141 10.85 13.92 -5.27
CA GLU A 141 10.94 14.18 -3.83
C GLU A 141 10.21 13.03 -3.13
N CYS A 142 10.57 12.74 -1.88
CA CYS A 142 9.89 11.70 -1.11
C CYS A 142 8.56 12.21 -0.52
N ALA A 143 7.66 12.64 -1.40
CA ALA A 143 6.42 13.34 -1.04
C ALA A 143 5.46 12.51 -0.20
N TRP A 144 5.53 11.18 -0.32
CA TRP A 144 4.74 10.23 0.47
C TRP A 144 4.84 10.52 1.96
N TRP A 145 6.07 10.66 2.45
CA TRP A 145 6.34 10.85 3.87
C TRP A 145 6.22 12.31 4.26
N GLY A 146 6.60 13.25 3.39
CA GLY A 146 6.30 14.66 3.63
C GLY A 146 4.82 14.90 3.93
N TYR A 147 3.93 14.41 3.04
CA TYR A 147 2.48 14.51 3.26
C TYR A 147 2.01 13.65 4.43
N GLY A 148 2.49 12.41 4.54
CA GLY A 148 2.12 11.52 5.64
C GLY A 148 2.39 12.14 7.02
N TRP A 149 3.60 12.67 7.22
CA TRP A 149 3.97 13.36 8.45
C TRP A 149 3.22 14.67 8.65
N THR A 150 2.90 15.41 7.58
CA THR A 150 2.01 16.57 7.67
C THR A 150 0.65 16.17 8.27
N GLY A 151 0.06 15.06 7.82
CA GLY A 151 -1.18 14.54 8.37
C GLY A 151 -1.08 14.04 9.81
N ALA A 152 0.01 13.34 10.15
CA ALA A 152 0.27 12.89 11.52
C ALA A 152 0.38 14.08 12.50
N VAL A 153 1.16 15.11 12.15
CA VAL A 153 1.33 16.32 12.96
C VAL A 153 0.01 17.08 13.10
N LYS A 154 -0.76 17.19 12.00
CA LYS A 154 -2.09 17.80 12.03
C LYS A 154 -3.00 17.12 13.06
N ALA A 155 -3.05 15.79 13.07
CA ALA A 155 -3.89 15.03 14.01
C ALA A 155 -3.54 15.31 15.48
N VAL A 156 -2.25 15.41 15.80
CA VAL A 156 -1.81 15.74 17.17
C VAL A 156 -2.21 17.16 17.55
N ILE A 157 -1.98 18.13 16.66
CA ILE A 157 -2.34 19.54 16.93
C ILE A 157 -3.85 19.69 17.10
N GLU A 158 -4.68 19.05 16.29
CA GLU A 158 -6.15 19.08 16.42
C GLU A 158 -6.66 18.38 17.69
N ARG A 159 -5.86 17.51 18.29
CA ARG A 159 -6.21 16.94 19.60
C ARG A 159 -5.88 17.88 20.74
N MET A 160 -4.79 18.64 20.62
CA MET A 160 -4.35 19.64 21.60
C MET A 160 -5.15 20.95 21.51
N LYS A 161 -5.54 21.34 20.29
CA LYS A 161 -6.22 22.59 19.94
C LYS A 161 -7.47 22.26 19.12
N ALA A 162 -8.52 23.08 19.20
CA ALA A 162 -9.75 22.82 18.43
C ALA A 162 -9.55 22.82 16.90
N SER A 163 -8.49 23.44 16.38
CA SER A 163 -8.12 23.40 14.96
C SER A 163 -6.61 23.51 14.76
N ALA A 164 -6.09 22.76 13.78
CA ALA A 164 -4.71 22.89 13.34
C ALA A 164 -4.58 24.01 12.28
N PRO A 165 -3.47 24.77 12.28
CA PRO A 165 -3.16 25.66 11.17
C PRO A 165 -2.85 24.84 9.91
N SER A 166 -2.84 25.50 8.75
CA SER A 166 -2.30 24.88 7.54
C SER A 166 -0.82 24.54 7.74
N LEU A 167 -0.44 23.34 7.30
CA LEU A 167 0.91 22.79 7.41
C LEU A 167 1.48 22.48 6.03
N VAL A 168 2.78 22.65 5.90
CA VAL A 168 3.60 22.28 4.74
C VAL A 168 4.79 21.46 5.23
N TYR A 169 5.47 20.80 4.31
CA TYR A 169 6.76 20.18 4.59
C TYR A 169 7.83 20.65 3.61
N GLU A 170 9.07 20.61 4.06
CA GLU A 170 10.27 20.70 3.24
C GLU A 170 11.09 19.41 3.41
N GLU A 171 11.52 18.79 2.31
CA GLU A 171 12.47 17.67 2.35
C GLU A 171 13.90 18.23 2.27
N THR A 172 14.61 18.24 3.40
CA THR A 172 15.96 18.83 3.52
C THR A 172 17.08 17.86 3.17
N GLU A 173 16.82 16.55 3.31
CA GLU A 173 17.75 15.49 2.92
C GLU A 173 16.97 14.32 2.31
N CYS A 174 17.53 13.66 1.29
CA CYS A 174 16.87 12.54 0.63
C CYS A 174 17.85 11.41 0.31
N LEU A 175 17.57 10.21 0.82
CA LEU A 175 18.37 9.01 0.58
C LEU A 175 18.49 8.66 -0.91
N ALA A 176 17.43 8.91 -1.68
CA ALA A 176 17.42 8.64 -3.12
C ALA A 176 18.35 9.58 -3.90
N LYS A 177 18.64 10.76 -3.35
CA LYS A 177 19.53 11.79 -3.92
C LYS A 177 20.94 11.74 -3.32
N GLY A 178 21.32 10.61 -2.71
CA GLY A 178 22.66 10.42 -2.12
C GLY A 178 22.80 10.88 -0.66
N GLY A 179 21.71 11.32 -0.02
CA GLY A 179 21.69 11.58 1.42
C GLY A 179 21.87 10.31 2.26
N LYS A 180 22.12 10.46 3.56
CA LYS A 180 22.26 9.34 4.50
C LYS A 180 20.91 8.82 4.99
N TYR A 181 19.90 9.67 4.95
CA TYR A 181 18.51 9.42 5.33
C TYR A 181 17.60 10.33 4.52
N CYS A 182 16.29 10.18 4.71
CA CYS A 182 15.34 11.21 4.33
C CYS A 182 14.99 12.05 5.56
N GLU A 183 14.93 13.37 5.40
CA GLU A 183 14.53 14.30 6.47
C GLU A 183 13.45 15.25 5.96
N TRP A 184 12.43 15.44 6.78
CA TRP A 184 11.35 16.40 6.51
C TRP A 184 11.18 17.33 7.70
N ILE A 185 11.01 18.62 7.40
CA ILE A 185 10.64 19.65 8.37
C ILE A 185 9.21 20.06 8.06
N ILE A 186 8.29 19.83 9.00
CA ILE A 186 6.88 20.17 8.90
C ILE A 186 6.67 21.49 9.64
N THR A 187 6.24 22.52 8.92
CA THR A 187 6.03 23.88 9.48
C THR A 187 4.63 24.42 9.15
N ARG A 188 4.27 25.56 9.76
CA ARG A 188 3.10 26.35 9.32
C ARG A 188 3.31 26.87 7.90
N GLY A 189 2.34 26.64 7.03
CA GLY A 189 2.33 27.21 5.68
C GLY A 189 1.01 26.93 4.98
N GLU A 190 0.66 27.73 3.97
CA GLU A 190 -0.54 27.49 3.17
C GLU A 190 -0.29 26.35 2.18
N ASN A 191 -1.19 25.36 2.21
CA ASN A 191 -1.20 24.27 1.25
C ASN A 191 -2.62 24.11 0.71
N GLU A 192 -2.91 24.79 -0.40
CA GLU A 192 -4.25 24.82 -1.00
C GLU A 192 -4.74 23.41 -1.38
N ASN A 193 -3.82 22.49 -1.68
CA ASN A 193 -4.17 21.17 -2.20
C ASN A 193 -4.71 20.20 -1.12
N LEU A 194 -4.27 20.33 0.14
CA LEU A 194 -4.75 19.45 1.23
C LEU A 194 -6.26 19.60 1.48
N ARG A 195 -6.81 20.82 1.34
CA ARG A 195 -8.25 21.08 1.51
C ARG A 195 -9.12 20.36 0.48
N LEU A 196 -8.59 20.11 -0.72
CA LEU A 196 -9.33 19.47 -1.80
C LEU A 196 -9.55 17.97 -1.54
N MET A 197 -8.65 17.32 -0.80
CA MET A 197 -8.79 15.88 -0.53
C MET A 197 -9.81 15.55 0.55
N GLU A 198 -9.90 16.36 1.62
CA GLU A 198 -10.83 16.10 2.74
C GLU A 198 -12.29 16.08 2.27
N SER A 199 -12.61 16.87 1.24
CA SER A 199 -13.93 16.83 0.59
C SER A 199 -14.09 15.69 -0.42
N THR A 200 -12.98 15.09 -0.87
CA THR A 200 -12.99 14.06 -1.91
C THR A 200 -13.20 12.66 -1.36
N ILE A 201 -12.85 12.34 -0.11
CA ILE A 201 -12.96 10.95 0.40
C ILE A 201 -14.01 10.86 1.50
N PRO A 202 -15.00 9.95 1.39
CA PRO A 202 -15.98 9.71 2.46
C PRO A 202 -15.29 9.25 3.74
N GLY A 203 -15.54 9.94 4.86
CA GLY A 203 -14.94 9.64 6.16
C GLY A 203 -15.31 8.24 6.70
N GLU A 204 -16.37 7.64 6.18
CA GLU A 204 -16.82 6.29 6.51
C GLU A 204 -15.79 5.22 6.15
N LEU A 205 -14.91 5.46 5.18
CA LEU A 205 -13.91 4.50 4.73
C LEU A 205 -12.78 4.26 5.75
N PHE A 206 -12.63 5.15 6.74
CA PHE A 206 -11.66 5.00 7.84
C PHE A 206 -12.18 4.12 8.98
N SER A 207 -13.34 3.47 8.81
CA SER A 207 -13.90 2.53 9.77
C SER A 207 -14.26 1.23 9.06
N TYR A 208 -13.60 0.13 9.46
CA TYR A 208 -13.88 -1.17 8.86
C TYR A 208 -15.35 -1.58 9.01
N GLU A 209 -15.97 -1.34 10.17
CA GLU A 209 -17.38 -1.67 10.40
C GLU A 209 -18.31 -0.92 9.43
N LYS A 210 -17.98 0.33 9.08
CA LYS A 210 -18.74 1.10 8.10
C LYS A 210 -18.52 0.58 6.68
N VAL A 211 -17.28 0.20 6.32
CA VAL A 211 -16.99 -0.47 5.04
C VAL A 211 -17.76 -1.78 4.93
N LYS A 212 -17.71 -2.61 5.99
CA LYS A 212 -18.43 -3.89 6.09
C LYS A 212 -19.94 -3.71 5.99
N ALA A 213 -20.51 -2.69 6.63
CA ALA A 213 -21.95 -2.39 6.51
C ALA A 213 -22.35 -1.94 5.09
N ALA A 214 -21.42 -1.38 4.31
CA ALA A 214 -21.66 -0.96 2.95
C ALA A 214 -21.69 -2.13 1.95
N ILE A 215 -21.12 -3.29 2.29
CA ILE A 215 -20.88 -4.45 1.41
C ILE A 215 -21.53 -5.74 1.96
N ASN A 216 -22.04 -6.60 1.08
CA ASN A 216 -22.64 -7.89 1.49
C ASN A 216 -21.61 -9.02 1.37
N GLY A 217 -20.61 -9.05 2.26
CA GLY A 217 -19.53 -10.03 2.21
C GLY A 217 -19.76 -11.26 3.08
N ASP A 218 -19.83 -12.45 2.47
CA ASP A 218 -19.82 -13.75 3.17
C ASP A 218 -18.39 -14.11 3.69
N HIS A 219 -18.32 -15.07 4.63
CA HIS A 219 -17.06 -15.70 5.02
C HIS A 219 -16.54 -16.65 3.92
N ALA A 220 -15.23 -16.62 3.65
CA ALA A 220 -14.56 -17.45 2.66
C ALA A 220 -14.11 -18.81 3.26
N PRO A 221 -13.94 -19.88 2.45
CA PRO A 221 -13.41 -21.15 2.91
C PRO A 221 -11.92 -21.08 3.31
N GLY A 222 -11.45 -22.08 4.06
CA GLY A 222 -10.06 -22.21 4.54
C GLY A 222 -9.89 -21.89 6.04
N ASN A 223 -8.65 -21.87 6.51
CA ASN A 223 -8.27 -21.37 7.85
C ASN A 223 -7.45 -20.07 7.70
N PRO A 224 -8.11 -18.91 7.52
CA PRO A 224 -7.43 -17.64 7.26
C PRO A 224 -6.47 -17.25 8.37
N GLU A 225 -6.87 -17.46 9.62
CA GLU A 225 -6.06 -17.10 10.79
C GLU A 225 -4.75 -17.88 10.81
N GLU A 226 -4.78 -19.18 10.54
CA GLU A 226 -3.57 -20.00 10.48
C GLU A 226 -2.62 -19.55 9.36
N ALA A 227 -3.16 -19.29 8.16
CA ALA A 227 -2.38 -18.84 7.01
C ALA A 227 -1.71 -17.48 7.27
N ILE A 228 -2.49 -16.49 7.73
CA ILE A 228 -1.99 -15.16 8.06
C ILE A 228 -0.96 -15.24 9.20
N ARG A 229 -1.25 -15.98 10.28
CA ARG A 229 -0.27 -16.17 11.37
C ARG A 229 0.99 -16.89 10.90
N GLY A 230 0.88 -17.82 9.95
CA GLY A 230 2.02 -18.46 9.29
C GLY A 230 2.92 -17.46 8.60
N PHE A 231 2.34 -16.55 7.82
CA PHE A 231 3.04 -15.44 7.20
C PHE A 231 3.69 -14.50 8.24
N LEU A 232 2.97 -14.12 9.30
CA LEU A 232 3.52 -13.24 10.35
C LEU A 232 4.71 -13.85 11.10
N ARG A 233 4.77 -15.18 11.25
CA ARG A 233 5.89 -15.88 11.91
C ARG A 233 7.19 -15.79 11.12
N VAL A 234 7.12 -15.66 9.79
CA VAL A 234 8.31 -15.59 8.93
C VAL A 234 8.73 -14.15 8.61
N LEU A 235 7.96 -13.14 9.04
CA LEU A 235 8.37 -11.74 8.97
C LEU A 235 9.47 -11.45 9.98
N GLU A 236 10.59 -10.91 9.49
CA GLU A 236 11.77 -10.60 10.29
C GLU A 236 12.23 -9.15 10.09
N VAL A 237 12.90 -8.62 11.11
CA VAL A 237 13.67 -7.38 11.03
C VAL A 237 15.08 -7.70 10.54
N ARG A 238 15.54 -6.96 9.52
CA ARG A 238 16.86 -7.12 8.91
C ARG A 238 17.85 -6.11 9.45
N GLU A 239 19.14 -6.39 9.26
CA GLU A 239 20.25 -5.51 9.70
C GLU A 239 20.20 -4.11 9.09
N ASP A 240 19.61 -3.95 7.91
CA ASP A 240 19.43 -2.66 7.27
C ASP A 240 18.24 -1.85 7.85
N GLY A 241 17.51 -2.39 8.82
CA GLY A 241 16.34 -1.76 9.43
C GLY A 241 15.04 -1.92 8.62
N SER A 242 15.03 -2.80 7.61
CA SER A 242 13.80 -3.17 6.91
C SER A 242 13.10 -4.38 7.53
N VAL A 243 11.83 -4.57 7.19
CA VAL A 243 11.02 -5.74 7.56
C VAL A 243 10.67 -6.51 6.28
N GLY A 244 10.71 -7.84 6.31
CA GLY A 244 10.35 -8.65 5.15
C GLY A 244 10.53 -10.15 5.35
N ILE A 245 10.55 -10.90 4.24
CA ILE A 245 10.77 -12.35 4.19
C ILE A 245 11.94 -12.64 3.24
N GLY A 246 12.99 -13.30 3.73
CA GLY A 246 14.16 -13.64 2.91
C GLY A 246 14.84 -12.39 2.35
N ARG A 247 14.74 -12.16 1.03
CA ARG A 247 15.28 -10.95 0.37
C ARG A 247 14.19 -9.89 0.11
N ASP A 248 12.92 -10.25 0.10
CA ASP A 248 11.84 -9.34 -0.27
C ASP A 248 11.43 -8.48 0.93
N ARG A 249 11.48 -7.15 0.77
CA ARG A 249 10.94 -6.23 1.79
C ARG A 249 9.42 -6.19 1.72
N THR A 250 8.77 -6.14 2.88
CA THR A 250 7.32 -6.10 3.00
C THR A 250 6.88 -4.88 3.80
N LEU A 251 5.80 -4.25 3.37
CA LEU A 251 5.27 -3.03 3.95
C LEU A 251 3.85 -3.30 4.47
N LEU A 252 3.55 -2.88 5.68
CA LEU A 252 2.20 -2.89 6.23
C LEU A 252 1.57 -1.50 6.06
N ALA A 253 0.38 -1.42 5.46
CA ALA A 253 -0.32 -0.15 5.30
C ALA A 253 -1.85 -0.32 5.34
N PRO A 254 -2.60 0.76 5.62
CA PRO A 254 -4.05 0.74 5.53
C PRO A 254 -4.50 0.34 4.12
N GLY A 255 -5.52 -0.51 4.02
CA GLY A 255 -6.08 -0.98 2.76
C GLY A 255 -6.45 0.17 1.81
N ILE A 256 -7.07 1.20 2.38
CA ILE A 256 -7.53 2.42 1.69
C ILE A 256 -6.42 3.16 0.93
N LEU A 257 -5.16 3.06 1.38
CA LEU A 257 -4.03 3.63 0.65
C LEU A 257 -3.88 2.96 -0.72
N PHE A 258 -4.06 1.65 -0.78
CA PHE A 258 -3.95 0.92 -2.03
C PHE A 258 -5.26 0.99 -2.83
N SER A 259 -6.39 0.73 -2.19
CA SER A 259 -7.69 0.60 -2.85
C SER A 259 -8.26 1.92 -3.34
N ILE A 260 -7.99 3.04 -2.66
CA ILE A 260 -8.54 4.35 -3.01
C ILE A 260 -7.47 5.24 -3.62
N ALA A 261 -6.37 5.49 -2.91
CA ALA A 261 -5.40 6.48 -3.36
C ALA A 261 -4.58 6.02 -4.56
N TYR A 262 -4.11 4.79 -4.53
CA TYR A 262 -3.35 4.24 -5.63
C TYR A 262 -4.25 3.86 -6.81
N TRP A 263 -5.48 3.43 -6.55
CA TRP A 263 -6.34 2.91 -7.60
C TRP A 263 -7.47 3.86 -8.01
N MET A 264 -8.47 4.06 -7.15
CA MET A 264 -9.70 4.77 -7.53
C MET A 264 -9.51 6.25 -7.85
N LEU A 265 -8.70 6.98 -7.07
CA LEU A 265 -8.48 8.41 -7.30
C LEU A 265 -7.78 8.68 -8.63
N PRO A 266 -6.69 7.98 -8.99
CA PRO A 266 -6.12 8.07 -10.32
C PRO A 266 -7.14 7.75 -11.41
N LEU A 267 -7.92 6.68 -11.24
CA LEU A 267 -8.87 6.25 -12.26
C LEU A 267 -9.95 7.33 -12.50
N GLU A 268 -10.46 7.97 -11.44
CA GLU A 268 -11.41 9.07 -11.56
C GLU A 268 -10.80 10.30 -12.22
N LYS A 269 -9.53 10.60 -11.94
CA LYS A 269 -8.87 11.82 -12.41
C LYS A 269 -8.33 11.71 -13.83
N PHE A 270 -7.85 10.53 -14.21
CA PHE A 270 -7.11 10.32 -15.46
C PHE A 270 -7.79 9.31 -16.39
N GLY A 271 -8.86 8.64 -15.95
CA GLY A 271 -9.62 7.69 -16.76
C GLY A 271 -8.80 6.45 -17.14
N ASP A 272 -9.10 5.89 -18.31
CA ASP A 272 -8.64 4.56 -18.69
C ASP A 272 -7.12 4.43 -18.88
N VAL A 273 -6.38 5.55 -18.98
CA VAL A 273 -4.91 5.52 -19.02
C VAL A 273 -4.34 4.81 -17.78
N ILE A 274 -5.03 4.87 -16.65
CA ILE A 274 -4.63 4.21 -15.41
C ILE A 274 -4.60 2.68 -15.56
N TYR A 275 -5.53 2.08 -16.31
CA TYR A 275 -5.49 0.65 -16.58
C TYR A 275 -4.21 0.25 -17.32
N ALA A 276 -3.76 1.05 -18.29
CA ALA A 276 -2.53 0.78 -19.02
C ALA A 276 -1.27 0.88 -18.14
N ILE A 277 -1.21 1.90 -17.26
CA ILE A 277 -0.13 2.06 -16.28
C ILE A 277 -0.07 0.83 -15.35
N TYR A 278 -1.21 0.49 -14.76
CA TYR A 278 -1.30 -0.63 -13.83
C TYR A 278 -1.02 -1.96 -14.52
N ARG A 279 -1.56 -2.20 -15.71
CA ARG A 279 -1.28 -3.41 -16.49
C ARG A 279 0.19 -3.57 -16.73
N ARG A 280 0.92 -2.52 -17.12
CA ARG A 280 2.36 -2.59 -17.32
C ARG A 280 3.10 -2.91 -16.02
N ALA A 281 2.87 -2.12 -14.96
CA ALA A 281 3.57 -2.29 -13.69
C ALA A 281 3.32 -3.66 -13.04
N ASN A 282 2.07 -4.15 -13.09
CA ASN A 282 1.71 -5.44 -12.52
C ASN A 282 2.20 -6.61 -13.39
N ASN A 283 2.16 -6.50 -14.72
CA ASN A 283 2.80 -7.50 -15.58
C ASN A 283 4.30 -7.61 -15.29
N GLU A 284 4.99 -6.48 -15.14
CA GLU A 284 6.41 -6.44 -14.80
C GLU A 284 6.70 -7.09 -13.44
N TYR A 285 5.84 -6.86 -12.44
CA TYR A 285 5.94 -7.56 -11.16
C TYR A 285 5.69 -9.07 -11.30
N GLY A 286 4.71 -9.48 -12.11
CA GLY A 286 4.47 -10.88 -12.43
C GLY A 286 5.69 -11.55 -13.08
N ARG A 287 6.35 -10.86 -14.03
CA ARG A 287 7.62 -11.30 -14.63
C ARG A 287 8.73 -11.43 -13.60
N TYR A 288 8.88 -10.43 -12.71
CA TYR A 288 9.87 -10.48 -11.61
C TYR A 288 9.67 -11.73 -10.75
N LEU A 289 8.44 -12.07 -10.37
CA LEU A 289 8.14 -13.29 -9.62
C LEU A 289 8.49 -14.56 -10.41
N SER A 290 8.16 -14.59 -11.71
CA SER A 290 8.49 -15.73 -12.57
C SER A 290 9.99 -15.92 -12.77
N GLU A 291 10.79 -14.86 -12.84
CA GLU A 291 12.25 -14.95 -12.91
C GLU A 291 12.84 -15.58 -11.64
N GLN A 292 12.35 -15.18 -10.46
CA GLN A 292 12.81 -15.78 -9.20
C GLN A 292 12.35 -17.24 -9.04
N GLY A 293 11.18 -17.56 -9.60
CA GLY A 293 10.54 -18.86 -9.49
C GLY A 293 10.65 -19.76 -10.71
N GLU A 294 11.51 -19.44 -11.67
CA GLU A 294 11.53 -20.05 -13.01
C GLU A 294 11.58 -21.58 -12.96
N ASN A 295 12.46 -22.12 -12.11
CA ASN A 295 12.68 -23.56 -11.95
C ASN A 295 11.46 -24.33 -11.41
N TYR A 296 10.41 -23.64 -10.95
CA TYR A 296 9.19 -24.24 -10.44
C TYR A 296 8.06 -24.30 -11.48
N GLY A 297 8.18 -23.57 -12.60
CA GLY A 297 7.17 -23.50 -13.65
C GLY A 297 5.97 -22.61 -13.32
N ALA A 298 5.19 -22.28 -14.36
CA ALA A 298 4.10 -21.30 -14.32
C ALA A 298 3.06 -21.58 -13.22
N GLU A 299 2.58 -22.82 -13.11
CA GLU A 299 1.53 -23.18 -12.15
C GLU A 299 1.98 -22.96 -10.70
N ARG A 300 3.22 -23.33 -10.37
CA ARG A 300 3.74 -23.19 -9.00
C ARG A 300 3.99 -21.74 -8.63
N VAL A 301 4.54 -20.94 -9.55
CA VAL A 301 4.72 -19.49 -9.34
C VAL A 301 3.36 -18.82 -9.13
N LEU A 302 2.36 -19.15 -9.95
CA LEU A 302 1.00 -18.65 -9.80
C LEU A 302 0.39 -19.02 -8.44
N LYS A 303 0.44 -20.30 -8.06
CA LYS A 303 -0.06 -20.77 -6.75
C LYS A 303 0.64 -20.06 -5.59
N PHE A 304 1.95 -19.89 -5.68
CA PHE A 304 2.72 -19.18 -4.67
C PHE A 304 2.29 -17.71 -4.54
N PHE A 305 2.14 -17.01 -5.66
CA PHE A 305 1.68 -15.62 -5.66
C PHE A 305 0.30 -15.48 -5.01
N LEU A 306 -0.69 -16.27 -5.44
CA LEU A 306 -2.06 -16.18 -4.93
C LEU A 306 -2.12 -16.51 -3.43
N ALA A 307 -1.45 -17.58 -2.98
CA ALA A 307 -1.39 -17.94 -1.57
C ALA A 307 -0.70 -16.88 -0.70
N SER A 308 0.37 -16.25 -1.24
CA SER A 308 1.07 -15.16 -0.56
C SER A 308 0.19 -13.93 -0.43
N ALA A 309 -0.47 -13.52 -1.53
CA ALA A 309 -1.38 -12.38 -1.52
C ALA A 309 -2.55 -12.58 -0.54
N SER A 310 -3.10 -13.79 -0.45
CA SER A 310 -4.11 -14.13 0.54
C SER A 310 -3.60 -13.99 1.96
N SER A 311 -2.43 -14.56 2.26
CA SER A 311 -1.83 -14.48 3.60
C SER A 311 -1.42 -13.05 3.99
N MET A 312 -1.23 -12.17 3.00
CA MET A 312 -0.95 -10.75 3.17
C MET A 312 -2.21 -9.88 3.32
N GLY A 313 -3.42 -10.45 3.29
CA GLY A 313 -4.68 -9.74 3.56
C GLY A 313 -5.43 -9.20 2.33
N TRP A 314 -4.99 -9.54 1.11
CA TRP A 314 -5.62 -9.06 -0.13
C TRP A 314 -6.94 -9.74 -0.48
N GLY A 315 -7.28 -10.82 0.23
CA GLY A 315 -8.46 -11.68 -0.01
C GLY A 315 -8.06 -13.13 -0.29
N ASN A 316 -8.98 -14.07 -0.09
CA ASN A 316 -8.75 -15.48 -0.39
C ASN A 316 -8.67 -15.70 -1.90
N MET A 317 -7.59 -16.27 -2.41
CA MET A 317 -7.40 -16.50 -3.83
C MET A 317 -7.28 -17.99 -4.12
N GLU A 318 -8.10 -18.50 -5.03
CA GLU A 318 -8.15 -19.92 -5.37
C GLU A 318 -8.14 -20.12 -6.89
N ILE A 319 -7.23 -20.95 -7.38
CA ILE A 319 -7.22 -21.39 -8.79
C ILE A 319 -8.30 -22.44 -8.97
N THR A 320 -9.22 -22.20 -9.91
CA THR A 320 -10.31 -23.13 -10.24
C THR A 320 -10.10 -23.86 -11.57
N GLU A 321 -9.25 -23.33 -12.44
CA GLU A 321 -8.89 -23.93 -13.72
C GLU A 321 -7.45 -23.54 -14.05
N PHE A 322 -6.62 -24.50 -14.48
CA PHE A 322 -5.28 -24.23 -15.00
C PHE A 322 -4.93 -25.22 -16.11
N SER A 323 -4.57 -24.69 -17.28
CA SER A 323 -4.14 -25.42 -18.46
C SER A 323 -3.14 -24.60 -19.26
N ASP A 324 -2.57 -25.21 -20.30
CA ASP A 324 -1.56 -24.58 -21.16
C ASP A 324 -2.01 -23.30 -21.88
N SER A 325 -3.31 -23.10 -22.06
CA SER A 325 -3.88 -21.95 -22.78
C SER A 325 -4.84 -21.12 -21.95
N LYS A 326 -5.10 -21.51 -20.69
CA LYS A 326 -6.13 -20.87 -19.86
C LYS A 326 -5.89 -21.06 -18.36
N ALA A 327 -6.15 -20.02 -17.60
CA ALA A 327 -6.25 -20.06 -16.15
C ALA A 327 -7.52 -19.34 -15.67
N LYS A 328 -8.10 -19.82 -14.57
CA LYS A 328 -9.14 -19.14 -13.82
C LYS A 328 -8.85 -19.16 -12.34
N PHE A 329 -9.20 -18.06 -11.69
CA PHE A 329 -9.14 -17.98 -10.23
C PHE A 329 -10.24 -17.10 -9.67
N LEU A 330 -10.56 -17.33 -8.41
CA LEU A 330 -11.53 -16.58 -7.63
C LEU A 330 -10.83 -15.74 -6.57
N ILE A 331 -11.42 -14.61 -6.20
CA ILE A 331 -11.03 -13.84 -5.01
C ILE A 331 -12.25 -13.64 -4.10
N HIS A 332 -12.20 -14.17 -2.88
CA HIS A 332 -13.17 -13.87 -1.83
C HIS A 332 -12.63 -12.80 -0.89
N GLN A 333 -13.52 -11.96 -0.35
CA GLN A 333 -13.16 -10.83 0.50
C GLN A 333 -12.04 -9.93 -0.12
N PRO A 334 -12.11 -9.63 -1.43
CA PRO A 334 -11.06 -8.91 -2.14
C PRO A 334 -10.90 -7.50 -1.58
N LEU A 335 -9.66 -7.07 -1.33
CA LEU A 335 -9.39 -5.70 -0.84
C LEU A 335 -10.05 -4.64 -1.73
N TYR A 336 -9.74 -4.67 -3.04
CA TYR A 336 -10.28 -3.71 -4.00
C TYR A 336 -11.79 -3.85 -4.16
N GLY A 337 -12.31 -5.08 -4.31
CA GLY A 337 -13.75 -5.29 -4.51
C GLY A 337 -14.59 -4.78 -3.34
N GLU A 338 -14.07 -4.86 -2.12
CA GLU A 338 -14.75 -4.36 -0.92
C GLU A 338 -14.56 -2.85 -0.73
N GLU A 339 -13.32 -2.37 -0.61
CA GLU A 339 -13.06 -0.96 -0.28
C GLU A 339 -13.31 -0.02 -1.44
N SER A 340 -12.85 -0.34 -2.66
CA SER A 340 -13.14 0.46 -3.84
C SER A 340 -14.63 0.39 -4.20
N GLY A 341 -15.28 -0.75 -3.97
CA GLY A 341 -16.73 -0.90 -4.11
C GLY A 341 -17.51 0.00 -3.14
N ALA A 342 -17.14 -0.02 -1.85
CA ALA A 342 -17.72 0.86 -0.83
C ALA A 342 -17.51 2.34 -1.18
N TYR A 343 -16.31 2.73 -1.60
CA TYR A 343 -16.02 4.09 -2.03
C TYR A 343 -16.91 4.55 -3.18
N ARG A 344 -17.04 3.75 -4.25
CA ARG A 344 -17.91 4.08 -5.38
C ARG A 344 -19.38 4.21 -4.95
N LYS A 345 -19.86 3.29 -4.13
CA LYS A 345 -21.23 3.33 -3.58
C LYS A 345 -21.47 4.60 -2.77
N LEU A 346 -20.56 4.96 -1.87
CA LEU A 346 -20.66 6.18 -1.04
C LEU A 346 -20.62 7.46 -1.89
N LYS A 347 -19.96 7.42 -3.05
CA LYS A 347 -19.93 8.52 -4.03
C LYS A 347 -21.11 8.54 -4.99
N GLY A 348 -21.99 7.54 -4.95
CA GLY A 348 -23.06 7.39 -5.94
C GLY A 348 -22.55 7.10 -7.35
N LEU A 349 -21.38 6.47 -7.47
CA LEU A 349 -20.80 6.07 -8.75
C LEU A 349 -21.25 4.66 -9.14
N GLU A 350 -21.39 4.43 -10.45
CA GLU A 350 -21.79 3.14 -11.00
C GLU A 350 -20.83 2.01 -10.59
N PRO A 351 -21.32 0.85 -10.13
CA PRO A 351 -20.49 -0.31 -9.83
C PRO A 351 -19.67 -0.79 -11.04
N GLN A 352 -18.39 -1.11 -10.84
CA GLN A 352 -17.52 -1.64 -11.90
C GLN A 352 -16.51 -2.66 -11.36
N PRO A 353 -15.91 -3.51 -12.21
CA PRO A 353 -14.76 -4.33 -11.84
C PRO A 353 -13.58 -3.45 -11.41
N VAL A 354 -12.91 -3.82 -10.31
CA VAL A 354 -11.86 -3.00 -9.67
C VAL A 354 -10.66 -3.82 -9.23
N CYS A 355 -10.69 -5.15 -9.33
CA CYS A 355 -9.60 -6.02 -8.89
C CYS A 355 -8.59 -6.34 -10.01
N THR A 356 -8.66 -5.61 -11.14
CA THR A 356 -7.86 -5.85 -12.35
C THR A 356 -6.36 -5.99 -12.11
N THR A 357 -5.82 -5.35 -11.07
CA THR A 357 -4.43 -5.46 -10.64
C THR A 357 -3.98 -6.91 -10.43
N MET A 358 -4.80 -7.74 -9.78
CA MET A 358 -4.50 -9.16 -9.54
C MET A 358 -4.46 -9.95 -10.84
N GLY A 359 -5.41 -9.69 -11.73
CA GLY A 359 -5.44 -10.27 -13.07
C GLY A 359 -4.19 -9.94 -13.89
N TYR A 360 -3.71 -8.70 -13.82
CA TYR A 360 -2.49 -8.27 -14.53
C TYR A 360 -1.20 -8.88 -13.97
N ILE A 361 -1.13 -9.16 -12.66
CA ILE A 361 0.03 -9.89 -12.10
C ILE A 361 0.04 -11.33 -12.62
N VAL A 362 -1.12 -12.01 -12.60
CA VAL A 362 -1.26 -13.37 -13.12
C VAL A 362 -0.97 -13.42 -14.62
N GLU A 363 -1.47 -12.45 -15.39
CA GLU A 363 -1.13 -12.27 -16.80
C GLU A 363 0.38 -12.18 -17.01
N GLY A 364 1.10 -11.41 -16.18
CA GLY A 364 2.55 -11.24 -16.26
C GLY A 364 3.31 -12.52 -15.97
N ILE A 365 2.86 -13.27 -14.96
CA ILE A 365 3.41 -14.58 -14.61
C ILE A 365 3.31 -15.52 -15.81
N LEU A 366 2.12 -15.67 -16.40
CA LEU A 366 1.88 -16.60 -17.51
C LEU A 366 2.58 -16.16 -18.79
N ASN A 367 2.60 -14.86 -19.08
CA ASN A 367 3.27 -14.31 -20.26
C ASN A 367 4.78 -14.56 -20.26
N TYR A 368 5.42 -14.55 -19.08
CA TYR A 368 6.83 -14.88 -18.98
C TYR A 368 7.13 -16.30 -19.49
N PHE A 369 6.36 -17.29 -19.04
CA PHE A 369 6.57 -18.69 -19.44
C PHE A 369 6.13 -18.93 -20.89
N ALA A 370 5.03 -18.31 -21.32
CA ALA A 370 4.58 -18.39 -22.71
C ALA A 370 5.66 -17.89 -23.69
N GLU A 371 6.30 -16.76 -23.39
CA GLU A 371 7.40 -16.21 -24.20
C GLU A 371 8.57 -17.19 -24.31
N LYS A 372 9.00 -17.80 -23.19
CA LYS A 372 10.09 -18.78 -23.18
C LYS A 372 9.77 -20.06 -23.96
N GLU A 373 8.50 -20.43 -24.00
CA GLU A 373 8.00 -21.62 -24.71
C GLU A 373 7.60 -21.33 -26.16
N GLY A 374 7.70 -20.08 -26.63
CA GLY A 374 7.25 -19.68 -27.97
C GLY A 374 5.73 -19.78 -28.17
N LYS A 375 4.95 -19.67 -27.08
CA LYS A 375 3.47 -19.70 -27.08
C LYS A 375 2.87 -18.29 -27.20
N PRO A 376 1.61 -18.17 -27.66
CA PRO A 376 0.90 -16.90 -27.66
C PRO A 376 0.79 -16.28 -26.26
N SER A 377 0.73 -14.95 -26.21
CA SER A 377 0.54 -14.21 -24.96
C SER A 377 -0.85 -14.43 -24.37
N PHE A 378 -0.97 -14.26 -23.06
CA PHE A 378 -2.20 -14.27 -22.30
C PHE A 378 -2.75 -12.87 -22.10
N THR A 379 -4.08 -12.77 -21.96
CA THR A 379 -4.79 -11.57 -21.51
C THR A 379 -5.74 -11.92 -20.36
N SER A 380 -5.82 -11.02 -19.38
CA SER A 380 -6.71 -11.17 -18.22
C SER A 380 -8.01 -10.39 -18.36
N LYS A 381 -9.11 -10.94 -17.83
CA LYS A 381 -10.41 -10.29 -17.69
C LYS A 381 -11.07 -10.64 -16.35
N GLU A 382 -11.61 -9.63 -15.67
CA GLU A 382 -12.42 -9.78 -14.44
C GLU A 382 -13.89 -9.99 -14.83
N GLU A 383 -14.38 -11.23 -14.74
CA GLU A 383 -15.71 -11.65 -15.18
C GLU A 383 -16.79 -11.34 -14.14
N LYS A 384 -16.48 -11.49 -12.86
CA LYS A 384 -17.34 -11.17 -11.70
C LYS A 384 -16.57 -10.27 -10.73
N CYS A 385 -17.27 -9.38 -10.02
CA CYS A 385 -16.63 -8.50 -9.05
C CYS A 385 -17.54 -8.20 -7.85
N VAL A 386 -17.00 -8.31 -6.64
CA VAL A 386 -17.71 -7.94 -5.40
C VAL A 386 -18.19 -6.49 -5.41
N ALA A 387 -17.43 -5.58 -6.04
CA ALA A 387 -17.86 -4.19 -6.18
C ALA A 387 -19.13 -4.02 -7.03
N ARG A 388 -19.48 -5.01 -7.87
CA ARG A 388 -20.74 -5.08 -8.64
C ARG A 388 -21.88 -5.80 -7.91
N GLY A 389 -21.63 -6.28 -6.69
CA GLY A 389 -22.59 -7.07 -5.92
C GLY A 389 -22.49 -8.58 -6.14
N ASP A 390 -21.48 -9.06 -6.88
CA ASP A 390 -21.19 -10.49 -6.97
C ASP A 390 -20.66 -11.04 -5.64
N LYS A 391 -20.81 -12.35 -5.39
CA LYS A 391 -20.31 -13.00 -4.15
C LYS A 391 -18.78 -13.03 -4.05
N PHE A 392 -18.10 -13.04 -5.19
CA PHE A 392 -16.65 -13.10 -5.31
C PHE A 392 -16.21 -12.41 -6.60
N CYS A 393 -14.92 -12.05 -6.68
CA CYS A 393 -14.32 -11.70 -7.96
C CYS A 393 -13.90 -12.96 -8.70
N GLU A 394 -14.11 -13.01 -10.01
CA GLU A 394 -13.72 -14.15 -10.86
C GLU A 394 -12.88 -13.63 -12.02
N PHE A 395 -11.75 -14.28 -12.28
CA PHE A 395 -10.85 -13.93 -13.37
C PHE A 395 -10.75 -15.07 -14.37
N THR A 396 -10.73 -14.72 -15.66
CA THR A 396 -10.32 -15.60 -16.75
C THR A 396 -9.10 -15.01 -17.44
N ILE A 397 -8.06 -15.83 -17.60
CA ILE A 397 -6.82 -15.48 -18.28
C ILE A 397 -6.62 -16.50 -19.39
N GLN A 398 -6.55 -16.04 -20.64
CA GLN A 398 -6.51 -16.93 -21.80
C GLN A 398 -5.54 -16.41 -22.86
N GLN A 399 -4.98 -17.33 -23.65
CA GLN A 399 -4.13 -16.98 -24.80
C GLN A 399 -4.91 -16.17 -25.85
N ILE A 400 -4.22 -15.23 -26.50
CA ILE A 400 -4.75 -14.41 -27.61
C ILE A 400 -4.47 -15.02 -28.98
#